data_AF-A0A4Y9FSU9-F1
#
_entry.id   AF-A0A4Y9FSU9-F1
#
_cell.length_a   1.000
_cell.length_b   1.000
_cell.length_c   1.000
_cell.angle_alpha   90.00
_cell.angle_beta   90.00
_cell.angle_gamma   90.00
#
_symmetry.space_group_name_H-M   'P 1'
#
loop_
_entity.id
_entity.type
_entity.pdbx_description
1 polymer ?
#
loop_
_entity_poly.entity_id
_entity_poly.type
_entity_poly.pdbx_seq_one_letter_code
_entity_poly.pdbx_strand_id
1 'polypeptide(L)'
;MAKKTKTEKAAEAAIEAAADAAKDAKKLSKSLPKKDAKKLRSLAEEAADAADVSKKKIAKKPRKVVKEASAAVAAIDKATEKIESKLAQRAAEKKAAEKLVKKARKRAAEREAPDAPEAPSVIEAPDEIEAPDETEAPDETEAAGELQTAAQVEPVEPVEPREAETAAPADVEPGEIERPAPAVAEEPAPRRRAPKAAVAPFDASSLSSMSVAELRAKARAEQRTGYSRLTKAQLVELFS
;
A
#
# COMPACT_ATOMS: atom_id res chain seq x y z
N MET A 1 8.13 -36.63 20.65
CA MET A 1 7.96 -35.34 19.93
C MET A 1 6.96 -35.54 18.80
N ALA A 2 5.77 -34.94 18.87
CA ALA A 2 4.84 -34.98 17.74
C ALA A 2 5.43 -34.20 16.56
N LYS A 3 5.36 -34.77 15.35
CA LYS A 3 5.84 -34.08 14.14
C LYS A 3 4.88 -32.93 13.82
N LYS A 4 5.43 -31.75 13.49
CA LYS A 4 4.63 -30.62 13.00
C LYS A 4 3.81 -31.04 11.78
N THR A 5 2.54 -30.67 11.76
CA THR A 5 1.63 -30.94 10.65
C THR A 5 2.06 -30.13 9.41
N LYS A 6 1.66 -30.58 8.20
CA LYS A 6 1.94 -29.85 6.96
C LYS A 6 1.42 -28.41 7.00
N THR A 7 0.28 -28.20 7.65
CA THR A 7 -0.34 -26.87 7.80
C THR A 7 0.41 -25.96 8.77
N GLU A 8 0.99 -26.51 9.84
CA GLU A 8 1.84 -25.72 10.75
C GLU A 8 3.13 -25.29 10.06
N LYS A 9 3.76 -26.20 9.30
CA LYS A 9 4.95 -25.85 8.50
C LYS A 9 4.66 -24.75 7.48
N ALA A 10 3.50 -24.83 6.82
CA ALA A 10 3.08 -23.78 5.89
C ALA A 10 2.81 -22.44 6.60
N ALA A 11 2.28 -22.47 7.82
CA ALA A 11 2.10 -21.26 8.63
C ALA A 11 3.44 -20.64 9.04
N GLU A 12 4.41 -21.46 9.45
CA GLU A 12 5.77 -20.99 9.76
C GLU A 12 6.44 -20.36 8.54
N ALA A 13 6.37 -21.01 7.38
CA ALA A 13 6.92 -20.45 6.14
C ALA A 13 6.24 -19.14 5.72
N ALA A 14 4.92 -19.03 5.91
CA ALA A 14 4.19 -17.80 5.59
C ALA A 14 4.56 -16.64 6.53
N ILE A 15 4.77 -16.93 7.83
CA ILE A 15 5.26 -15.95 8.81
C ILE A 15 6.66 -15.44 8.42
N GLU A 16 7.57 -16.35 8.05
CA GLU A 16 8.93 -15.98 7.64
C GLU A 16 8.91 -15.10 6.38
N ALA A 17 8.11 -15.47 5.38
CA ALA A 17 7.91 -14.66 4.18
C ALA A 17 7.34 -13.25 4.50
N ALA A 18 6.39 -13.16 5.43
CA ALA A 18 5.86 -11.87 5.87
C ALA A 18 6.91 -11.01 6.60
N ALA A 19 7.74 -11.63 7.43
CA ALA A 19 8.83 -10.95 8.14
C ALA A 19 9.88 -10.40 7.17
N ASP A 20 10.24 -11.16 6.14
CA ASP A 20 11.22 -10.73 5.14
C ASP A 20 10.64 -9.65 4.22
N ALA A 21 9.39 -9.82 3.76
CA ALA A 21 8.69 -8.78 3.02
C ALA A 21 8.59 -7.46 3.81
N ALA A 22 8.34 -7.52 5.12
CA ALA A 22 8.32 -6.35 5.99
C ALA A 22 9.69 -5.65 6.05
N LYS A 23 10.79 -6.40 6.20
CA LYS A 23 12.15 -5.84 6.21
C LYS A 23 12.48 -5.18 4.87
N ASP A 24 12.15 -5.83 3.77
CA ASP A 24 12.47 -5.33 2.44
C ASP A 24 11.61 -4.11 2.08
N ALA A 25 10.32 -4.12 2.42
CA ALA A 25 9.46 -2.93 2.31
C ALA A 25 10.01 -1.76 3.14
N LYS A 26 10.50 -2.02 4.36
CA LYS A 26 11.12 -0.98 5.22
C LYS A 26 12.40 -0.42 4.59
N LYS A 27 13.25 -1.26 3.98
CA LYS A 27 14.45 -0.83 3.25
C LYS A 27 14.08 -0.01 2.00
N LEU A 28 13.18 -0.52 1.16
CA LEU A 28 12.68 0.18 -0.04
C LEU A 28 12.06 1.54 0.29
N SER A 29 11.37 1.65 1.43
CA SER A 29 10.78 2.92 1.88
C SER A 29 11.80 4.02 2.15
N LYS A 30 13.10 3.73 2.26
CA LYS A 30 14.14 4.73 2.50
C LYS A 30 14.57 5.47 1.22
N SER A 31 14.45 4.83 0.05
CA SER A 31 14.82 5.42 -1.25
C SER A 31 13.65 6.01 -2.02
N LEU A 32 12.42 5.83 -1.54
CA LEU A 32 11.20 6.26 -2.21
C LEU A 32 10.73 7.65 -1.77
N PRO A 33 9.96 8.37 -2.61
CA PRO A 33 9.36 9.65 -2.24
C PRO A 33 8.51 9.53 -0.96
N LYS A 34 8.50 10.59 -0.12
CA LYS A 34 7.85 10.61 1.21
C LYS A 34 6.44 10.02 1.24
N LYS A 35 5.62 10.29 0.21
CA LYS A 35 4.23 9.79 0.12
C LYS A 35 4.14 8.28 -0.08
N ASP A 36 5.04 7.71 -0.88
CA ASP A 36 5.05 6.27 -1.20
C ASP A 36 5.79 5.50 -0.11
N ALA A 37 6.88 6.08 0.42
CA ALA A 37 7.59 5.58 1.59
C ALA A 37 6.65 5.38 2.81
N LYS A 38 5.78 6.36 3.10
CA LYS A 38 4.82 6.24 4.23
C LYS A 38 3.88 5.04 4.06
N LYS A 39 3.41 4.77 2.84
CA LYS A 39 2.49 3.66 2.54
C LYS A 39 3.18 2.30 2.69
N LEU A 40 4.42 2.18 2.21
CA LEU A 40 5.17 0.95 2.39
C LEU A 40 5.52 0.69 3.86
N ARG A 41 5.82 1.73 4.65
CA ARG A 41 6.07 1.57 6.09
C ARG A 41 4.85 1.07 6.84
N SER A 42 3.66 1.62 6.57
CA SER A 42 2.43 1.14 7.21
C SER A 42 2.13 -0.32 6.84
N LEU A 43 2.36 -0.72 5.58
CA LEU A 43 2.18 -2.12 5.18
C LEU A 43 3.27 -3.05 5.74
N ALA A 44 4.50 -2.54 5.90
CA ALA A 44 5.58 -3.27 6.54
C ALA A 44 5.30 -3.52 8.03
N GLU A 45 4.69 -2.56 8.73
CA GLU A 45 4.24 -2.72 10.11
C GLU A 45 3.14 -3.78 10.19
N GLU A 46 2.12 -3.72 9.33
CA GLU A 46 1.06 -4.74 9.28
C GLU A 46 1.60 -6.16 8.98
N ALA A 47 2.60 -6.27 8.08
CA ALA A 47 3.27 -7.53 7.81
C ALA A 47 4.15 -8.01 8.96
N ALA A 48 4.78 -7.10 9.71
CA ALA A 48 5.53 -7.44 10.92
C ALA A 48 4.60 -7.96 12.02
N ASP A 49 3.43 -7.34 12.21
CA ASP A 49 2.41 -7.79 13.16
C ASP A 49 1.84 -9.17 12.76
N ALA A 50 1.67 -9.41 11.45
CA ALA A 50 1.26 -10.70 10.92
C ALA A 50 2.35 -11.78 11.06
N ALA A 51 3.61 -11.39 11.26
CA ALA A 51 4.73 -12.28 11.52
C ALA A 51 4.95 -12.55 13.02
N ASP A 52 4.54 -11.64 13.91
CA ASP A 52 4.65 -11.80 15.36
C ASP A 52 3.51 -12.64 15.95
N VAL A 53 3.45 -13.91 15.53
CA VAL A 53 2.38 -14.83 15.88
C VAL A 53 2.89 -15.89 16.85
N SER A 54 2.24 -16.00 18.01
CA SER A 54 2.63 -17.00 19.00
C SER A 54 2.52 -18.44 18.47
N LYS A 55 3.44 -19.31 18.90
CA LYS A 55 3.44 -20.76 18.60
C LYS A 55 2.08 -21.43 18.91
N LYS A 56 1.38 -20.95 19.94
CA LYS A 56 0.04 -21.41 20.32
C LYS A 56 -1.02 -21.07 19.26
N LYS A 57 -0.96 -19.89 18.64
CA LYS A 57 -1.88 -19.49 17.55
C LYS A 57 -1.58 -20.27 16.27
N ILE A 58 -0.31 -20.59 16.00
CA ILE A 58 0.11 -21.46 14.89
C ILE A 58 -0.47 -22.87 15.05
N ALA A 59 -0.35 -23.48 16.23
CA ALA A 59 -0.88 -24.81 16.50
C ALA A 59 -2.42 -24.85 16.46
N LYS A 60 -3.10 -23.84 17.02
CA LYS A 60 -4.58 -23.81 17.08
C LYS A 60 -5.25 -23.43 15.77
N LYS A 61 -4.67 -22.51 14.99
CA LYS A 61 -5.31 -21.91 13.80
C LYS A 61 -4.32 -21.71 12.64
N PRO A 62 -3.62 -22.76 12.18
CA PRO A 62 -2.54 -22.62 11.19
C PRO A 62 -3.05 -22.00 9.88
N ARG A 63 -4.23 -22.40 9.40
CA ARG A 63 -4.83 -21.86 8.17
C ARG A 63 -5.13 -20.36 8.24
N LYS A 64 -5.54 -19.86 9.41
CA LYS A 64 -5.83 -18.43 9.61
C LYS A 64 -4.54 -17.63 9.59
N VAL A 65 -3.48 -18.15 10.21
CA VAL A 65 -2.15 -17.53 10.20
C VAL A 65 -1.58 -17.45 8.78
N VAL A 66 -1.65 -18.55 8.01
CA VAL A 66 -1.24 -18.55 6.58
C VAL A 66 -2.00 -17.47 5.81
N LYS A 67 -3.32 -17.38 5.99
CA LYS A 67 -4.15 -16.39 5.28
C LYS A 67 -3.78 -14.95 5.65
N GLU A 68 -3.55 -14.66 6.92
CA GLU A 68 -3.16 -13.31 7.39
C GLU A 68 -1.78 -12.93 6.85
N ALA A 69 -0.78 -13.80 7.03
CA ALA A 69 0.58 -13.54 6.57
C ALA A 69 0.68 -13.42 5.03
N SER A 70 0.04 -14.32 4.28
CA SER A 70 0.03 -14.22 2.81
C SER A 70 -0.72 -12.98 2.29
N ALA A 71 -1.78 -12.54 2.97
CA ALA A 71 -2.48 -11.31 2.60
C ALA A 71 -1.61 -10.06 2.82
N ALA A 72 -0.83 -10.02 3.89
CA ALA A 72 0.10 -8.93 4.16
C ALA A 72 1.23 -8.86 3.10
N VAL A 73 1.82 -10.00 2.73
CA VAL A 73 2.81 -10.08 1.64
C VAL A 73 2.20 -9.57 0.32
N ALA A 74 1.02 -10.08 -0.06
CA ALA A 74 0.36 -9.66 -1.29
C ALA A 74 -0.01 -8.16 -1.30
N ALA A 75 -0.30 -7.58 -0.14
CA ALA A 75 -0.56 -6.14 -0.02
C ALA A 75 0.72 -5.31 -0.25
N ILE A 76 1.87 -5.77 0.25
CA ILE A 76 3.18 -5.17 -0.01
C ILE A 76 3.51 -5.27 -1.50
N ASP A 77 3.41 -6.45 -2.12
CA ASP A 77 3.71 -6.67 -3.54
C ASP A 77 2.84 -5.78 -4.45
N LYS A 78 1.54 -5.70 -4.16
CA LYS A 78 0.64 -4.82 -4.91
C LYS A 78 0.98 -3.34 -4.74
N ALA A 79 1.52 -2.95 -3.59
CA ALA A 79 1.94 -1.57 -3.35
C ALA A 79 3.26 -1.26 -4.07
N THR A 80 4.22 -2.18 -4.09
CA THR A 80 5.49 -2.01 -4.82
C THR A 80 5.24 -1.93 -6.32
N GLU A 81 4.42 -2.81 -6.91
CA GLU A 81 4.02 -2.75 -8.34
C GLU A 81 3.39 -1.39 -8.70
N LYS A 82 2.52 -0.86 -7.83
CA LYS A 82 1.90 0.46 -8.01
C LYS A 82 2.90 1.61 -7.93
N ILE A 83 3.95 1.46 -7.13
CA ILE A 83 5.00 2.47 -7.00
C ILE A 83 5.91 2.42 -8.23
N GLU A 84 6.31 1.24 -8.66
CA GLU A 84 7.14 1.04 -9.85
C GLU A 84 6.45 1.57 -11.11
N SER A 85 5.17 1.26 -11.31
CA SER A 85 4.38 1.79 -12.43
C SER A 85 4.29 3.33 -12.41
N LYS A 86 4.11 3.94 -11.23
CA LYS A 86 4.12 5.41 -11.09
C LYS A 86 5.49 6.03 -11.35
N LEU A 87 6.56 5.37 -10.92
CA LEU A 87 7.93 5.83 -11.18
C LEU A 87 8.25 5.76 -12.67
N ALA A 88 7.84 4.68 -13.35
CA ALA A 88 7.97 4.53 -14.79
C ALA A 88 7.19 5.62 -15.56
N GLN A 89 5.94 5.89 -15.18
CA GLN A 89 5.13 6.96 -15.76
C GLN A 89 5.79 8.34 -15.58
N ARG A 90 6.22 8.67 -14.35
CA ARG A 90 6.92 9.93 -14.07
C ARG A 90 8.22 10.06 -14.84
N ALA A 91 8.96 8.98 -15.03
CA ALA A 91 10.19 9.00 -15.82
C ALA A 91 9.90 9.27 -17.31
N ALA A 92 8.83 8.69 -17.85
CA ALA A 92 8.39 8.96 -19.22
C ALA A 92 7.91 10.41 -19.41
N GLU A 93 7.12 10.93 -18.47
CA GLU A 93 6.67 12.31 -18.46
C GLU A 93 7.83 13.30 -18.38
N LYS A 94 8.82 13.06 -17.52
CA LYS A 94 10.04 13.89 -17.42
C LYS A 94 10.82 13.92 -18.74
N LYS A 95 10.99 12.76 -19.39
CA LYS A 95 11.66 12.68 -20.71
C LYS A 95 10.87 13.41 -21.80
N ALA A 96 9.53 13.35 -21.77
CA ALA A 96 8.70 14.09 -22.70
C ALA A 96 8.80 15.61 -22.47
N ALA A 97 8.73 16.04 -21.21
CA ALA A 97 8.88 17.44 -20.83
C ALA A 97 10.25 17.99 -21.22
N GLU A 98 11.33 17.25 -20.97
CA GLU A 98 12.69 17.67 -21.34
C GLU A 98 12.85 17.85 -22.86
N LYS A 99 12.26 16.95 -23.67
CA LYS A 99 12.26 17.09 -25.13
C LYS A 99 11.49 18.34 -25.58
N LEU A 100 10.37 18.65 -24.95
CA LEU A 100 9.59 19.86 -25.25
C LEU A 100 10.37 21.12 -24.86
N VAL A 101 11.03 21.14 -23.71
CA VAL A 101 11.88 22.27 -23.27
C VAL A 101 13.06 22.47 -24.21
N LYS A 102 13.76 21.40 -24.63
CA LYS A 102 14.85 21.50 -25.63
C LYS A 102 14.35 22.01 -26.98
N LYS A 103 13.17 21.55 -27.43
CA LYS A 103 12.56 22.02 -28.68
C LYS A 103 12.15 23.50 -28.59
N ALA A 104 11.62 23.93 -27.44
CA ALA A 104 11.27 25.32 -27.20
C ALA A 104 12.52 26.22 -27.17
N ARG A 105 13.60 25.80 -26.48
CA ARG A 105 14.89 26.51 -26.48
C ARG A 105 15.50 26.61 -27.89
N LYS A 106 15.47 25.54 -28.68
CA LYS A 106 15.97 25.58 -30.07
C LYS A 106 15.17 26.56 -30.93
N ARG A 107 13.84 26.56 -30.82
CA ARG A 107 12.97 27.51 -31.54
C ARG A 107 13.13 28.96 -31.09
N ALA A 108 13.44 29.19 -29.82
CA ALA A 108 13.75 30.53 -29.31
C ALA A 108 15.09 31.03 -29.85
N ALA A 109 16.13 30.20 -29.82
CA ALA A 109 17.46 30.54 -30.36
C ALA A 109 17.45 30.76 -31.88
N GLU A 110 16.62 30.03 -32.63
CA GLU A 110 16.47 30.22 -34.09
C GLU A 110 15.67 31.48 -34.45
N ARG A 111 14.94 32.08 -33.51
CA ARG A 111 14.21 33.35 -33.69
C ARG A 111 15.01 34.59 -33.29
N GLU A 112 16.20 34.42 -32.71
CA GLU A 112 17.04 35.49 -32.18
C GLU A 112 18.30 35.74 -33.04
N ALA A 113 18.34 35.25 -34.28
CA ALA A 113 19.32 35.68 -35.28
C ALA A 113 18.80 36.96 -35.98
N PRO A 114 19.35 38.15 -35.69
CA PRO A 114 18.94 39.37 -36.37
C PRO A 114 19.44 39.36 -37.82
N ASP A 115 18.50 39.62 -38.72
CA ASP A 115 18.75 40.17 -40.04
C ASP A 115 19.53 41.49 -39.84
N ALA A 116 20.80 41.50 -40.22
CA ALA A 116 21.64 42.67 -40.21
C ALA A 116 21.66 43.28 -41.62
N PRO A 117 20.99 44.41 -41.87
CA PRO A 117 21.45 45.35 -42.89
C PRO A 117 22.53 46.26 -42.31
N GLU A 118 23.61 46.41 -43.09
CA GLU A 118 24.82 47.18 -42.81
C GLU A 118 24.58 48.62 -42.32
N ALA A 119 25.58 49.10 -41.58
CA ALA A 119 25.75 50.43 -40.98
C ALA A 119 25.81 51.59 -42.00
N PRO A 120 25.87 52.86 -41.53
CA PRO A 120 27.20 53.40 -41.22
C PRO A 120 27.29 54.33 -39.98
N SER A 121 28.31 54.03 -39.15
CA SER A 121 29.39 54.89 -38.67
C SER A 121 29.16 56.21 -37.86
N VAL A 122 29.89 56.26 -36.74
CA VAL A 122 30.58 57.39 -36.02
C VAL A 122 29.76 58.26 -35.04
N ILE A 123 30.19 58.25 -33.78
CA ILE A 123 30.66 59.38 -32.92
C ILE A 123 30.80 58.78 -31.49
N GLU A 124 31.99 58.36 -31.09
CA GLU A 124 33.01 59.08 -30.29
C GLU A 124 32.73 59.06 -28.77
N ALA A 125 33.63 58.40 -28.03
CA ALA A 125 33.79 58.42 -26.56
C ALA A 125 34.41 59.79 -26.12
N PRO A 126 34.64 60.16 -24.83
CA PRO A 126 35.08 59.36 -23.64
C PRO A 126 34.29 59.71 -22.35
N ASP A 127 34.39 59.00 -21.21
CA ASP A 127 35.42 59.01 -20.14
C ASP A 127 35.00 57.88 -19.16
N GLU A 128 35.84 56.91 -18.80
CA GLU A 128 36.80 56.94 -17.68
C GLU A 128 36.17 57.24 -16.32
N ILE A 129 35.91 56.22 -15.46
CA ILE A 129 36.22 56.22 -14.00
C ILE A 129 36.36 54.75 -13.50
N GLU A 130 37.61 54.43 -13.12
CA GLU A 130 38.16 53.55 -12.05
C GLU A 130 37.44 52.29 -11.54
N ALA A 131 38.17 51.16 -11.64
CA ALA A 131 38.21 50.09 -10.64
C ALA A 131 39.10 50.53 -9.44
N PRO A 132 38.99 49.93 -8.23
CA PRO A 132 39.73 48.68 -7.92
C PRO A 132 38.89 47.69 -7.07
N ASP A 133 38.97 46.37 -7.26
CA ASP A 133 40.01 45.40 -6.87
C ASP A 133 39.74 44.74 -5.52
N GLU A 134 39.95 43.42 -5.48
CA GLU A 134 40.17 42.58 -4.28
C GLU A 134 38.99 42.42 -3.28
N THR A 135 38.79 41.32 -2.55
CA THR A 135 39.67 40.27 -2.05
C THR A 135 38.83 39.08 -1.52
N GLU A 136 39.44 37.90 -1.53
CA GLU A 136 39.40 36.83 -0.51
C GLU A 136 38.07 36.13 -0.08
N ALA A 137 38.05 34.82 -0.33
CA ALA A 137 37.63 33.82 0.65
C ALA A 137 38.58 33.89 1.88
N PRO A 138 38.17 33.49 3.10
CA PRO A 138 38.33 32.08 3.44
C PRO A 138 37.37 31.51 4.52
N ASP A 139 37.51 30.20 4.65
CA ASP A 139 37.56 29.38 5.87
C ASP A 139 36.31 28.86 6.58
N GLU A 140 36.39 27.54 6.73
CA GLU A 140 35.77 26.69 7.74
C GLU A 140 36.01 27.24 9.15
N THR A 141 35.11 26.96 10.09
CA THR A 141 35.51 26.62 11.46
C THR A 141 34.36 26.00 12.24
N GLU A 142 34.74 24.94 12.94
CA GLU A 142 33.96 24.15 13.88
C GLU A 142 33.48 24.96 15.09
N ALA A 143 32.37 24.51 15.68
CA ALA A 143 32.16 24.47 17.12
C ALA A 143 31.12 23.36 17.38
N ALA A 144 31.51 22.19 17.88
CA ALA A 144 31.85 21.92 19.28
C ALA A 144 30.72 22.34 20.24
N GLY A 145 30.06 21.32 20.79
CA GLY A 145 29.01 21.43 21.79
C GLY A 145 28.73 20.07 22.41
N GLU A 146 29.78 19.38 22.87
CA GLU A 146 29.70 18.38 23.93
C GLU A 146 29.36 19.06 25.26
N LEU A 147 28.60 18.36 26.11
CA LEU A 147 28.69 18.25 27.58
C LEU A 147 27.47 17.39 28.00
N GLN A 148 27.59 16.07 28.14
CA GLN A 148 28.10 15.30 29.29
C GLN A 148 27.44 15.63 30.64
N THR A 149 26.79 14.61 31.24
CA THR A 149 26.83 14.14 32.66
C THR A 149 25.63 13.17 32.83
N ALA A 150 25.73 11.84 32.97
CA ALA A 150 26.43 10.97 33.92
C ALA A 150 25.89 11.04 35.37
N ALA A 151 25.06 10.05 35.75
CA ALA A 151 24.92 9.44 37.09
C ALA A 151 23.86 8.31 36.98
N GLN A 152 24.22 7.03 36.90
CA GLN A 152 24.44 6.09 38.02
C GLN A 152 23.35 6.13 39.09
N VAL A 153 22.60 5.03 39.31
CA VAL A 153 22.82 3.98 40.34
C VAL A 153 21.84 2.80 40.06
N GLU A 154 22.35 1.56 40.15
CA GLU A 154 21.63 0.27 40.11
C GLU A 154 20.87 -0.02 41.45
N PRO A 155 20.61 -1.28 41.89
CA PRO A 155 19.58 -2.24 41.45
C PRO A 155 18.62 -2.62 42.60
N VAL A 156 17.40 -3.10 42.31
CA VAL A 156 16.65 -3.96 43.26
C VAL A 156 15.53 -4.77 42.57
N GLU A 157 15.77 -6.07 42.40
CA GLU A 157 14.75 -7.13 42.54
C GLU A 157 14.59 -7.47 44.05
N PRO A 158 13.69 -8.35 44.50
CA PRO A 158 12.38 -8.83 44.01
C PRO A 158 11.29 -8.78 45.12
N VAL A 159 9.99 -8.65 44.81
CA VAL A 159 8.92 -9.06 45.76
C VAL A 159 7.64 -9.50 45.03
N GLU A 160 7.45 -10.80 44.84
CA GLU A 160 6.18 -11.50 45.15
C GLU A 160 6.24 -11.91 46.64
N PRO A 161 5.14 -12.17 47.40
CA PRO A 161 3.85 -12.71 46.95
C PRO A 161 2.61 -12.10 47.66
N ARG A 162 1.40 -12.37 47.12
CA ARG A 162 0.23 -12.59 47.98
C ARG A 162 -0.80 -13.50 47.32
N GLU A 163 -0.79 -14.74 47.77
CA GLU A 163 -1.90 -15.69 47.75
C GLU A 163 -3.02 -15.30 48.73
N ALA A 164 -4.10 -16.08 48.68
CA ALA A 164 -5.37 -16.03 49.39
C ALA A 164 -6.47 -15.26 48.61
N GLU A 165 -7.65 -15.83 48.31
CA GLU A 165 -8.34 -16.89 49.05
C GLU A 165 -9.35 -17.65 48.17
N THR A 166 -9.33 -18.96 48.44
CA THR A 166 -10.24 -20.07 48.17
C THR A 166 -11.74 -19.82 48.06
N ALA A 167 -12.40 -20.56 47.16
CA ALA A 167 -13.49 -21.53 47.42
C ALA A 167 -14.12 -21.93 46.05
N ALA A 168 -13.73 -23.04 45.45
CA ALA A 168 -14.22 -24.41 45.68
C ALA A 168 -15.31 -24.83 44.65
N PRO A 169 -15.35 -26.12 44.25
CA PRO A 169 -15.91 -26.59 42.99
C PRO A 169 -17.24 -27.34 43.17
N ALA A 170 -18.09 -27.34 42.15
CA ALA A 170 -19.21 -28.27 42.07
C ALA A 170 -19.04 -29.16 40.83
N ASP A 171 -18.51 -30.34 41.13
CA ASP A 171 -18.53 -31.57 40.38
C ASP A 171 -19.98 -32.09 40.28
N VAL A 172 -20.51 -32.26 39.06
CA VAL A 172 -21.61 -33.20 38.78
C VAL A 172 -21.50 -33.66 37.31
N GLU A 173 -20.87 -34.82 37.09
CA GLU A 173 -21.28 -35.79 36.08
C GLU A 173 -21.93 -37.00 36.80
N PRO A 174 -22.53 -37.99 36.13
CA PRO A 174 -23.40 -37.97 34.95
C PRO A 174 -24.73 -38.71 35.24
N GLY A 175 -25.81 -38.40 34.52
CA GLY A 175 -27.11 -39.06 34.67
C GLY A 175 -27.77 -39.32 33.32
N GLU A 176 -27.71 -40.58 32.90
CA GLU A 176 -28.30 -41.19 31.71
C GLU A 176 -29.84 -41.33 31.83
N ILE A 177 -30.50 -41.68 30.71
CA ILE A 177 -31.94 -41.96 30.49
C ILE A 177 -32.73 -40.67 30.12
N GLU A 178 -33.38 -40.49 28.97
CA GLU A 178 -34.13 -41.41 28.11
C GLU A 178 -34.29 -40.79 26.70
N ARG A 179 -34.32 -41.62 25.66
CA ARG A 179 -34.73 -41.22 24.30
C ARG A 179 -36.22 -40.89 24.29
N PRO A 180 -36.62 -39.87 23.51
CA PRO A 180 -37.57 -40.18 22.44
C PRO A 180 -37.11 -39.60 21.08
N ALA A 181 -37.20 -40.44 20.04
CA ALA A 181 -37.12 -40.03 18.63
C ALA A 181 -38.51 -39.54 18.15
N PRO A 182 -38.67 -39.08 16.89
CA PRO A 182 -38.25 -37.77 16.39
C PRO A 182 -39.48 -37.00 15.84
N ALA A 183 -39.64 -35.72 16.20
CA ALA A 183 -40.70 -34.88 15.67
C ALA A 183 -40.12 -33.68 14.90
N VAL A 184 -40.29 -33.75 13.58
CA VAL A 184 -40.59 -32.66 12.64
C VAL A 184 -39.56 -31.53 12.52
N ALA A 185 -38.99 -31.49 11.31
CA ALA A 185 -38.23 -30.39 10.76
C ALA A 185 -38.98 -29.05 10.87
N GLU A 186 -38.35 -28.07 11.52
CA GLU A 186 -38.67 -26.66 11.32
C GLU A 186 -37.44 -25.97 10.73
N GLU A 187 -37.59 -25.67 9.44
CA GLU A 187 -36.65 -25.04 8.55
C GLU A 187 -36.35 -23.60 9.02
N PRO A 188 -35.08 -23.15 9.07
CA PRO A 188 -34.77 -21.81 9.53
C PRO A 188 -35.28 -20.77 8.52
N ALA A 189 -36.24 -19.97 8.96
CA ALA A 189 -36.83 -18.86 8.23
C ALA A 189 -35.78 -17.98 7.54
N PRO A 190 -35.93 -17.66 6.24
CA PRO A 190 -35.03 -16.76 5.53
C PRO A 190 -35.18 -15.34 6.07
N ARG A 191 -34.10 -14.83 6.67
CA ARG A 191 -33.97 -13.42 7.05
C ARG A 191 -34.11 -12.54 5.81
N ARG A 192 -35.25 -11.87 5.70
CA ARG A 192 -35.54 -10.79 4.76
C ARG A 192 -34.39 -9.76 4.78
N ARG A 193 -33.63 -9.69 3.68
CA ARG A 193 -32.75 -8.54 3.38
C ARG A 193 -33.58 -7.46 2.68
N ALA A 194 -33.33 -6.23 3.10
CA ALA A 194 -33.98 -4.99 2.70
C ALA A 194 -34.11 -4.77 1.17
N PRO A 195 -35.08 -3.95 0.72
CA PRO A 195 -35.26 -3.65 -0.69
C PRO A 195 -34.03 -2.94 -1.28
N LYS A 196 -33.58 -3.48 -2.41
CA LYS A 196 -32.51 -2.96 -3.26
C LYS A 196 -32.96 -1.59 -3.79
N ALA A 197 -32.16 -0.55 -3.54
CA ALA A 197 -32.37 0.78 -4.08
C ALA A 197 -32.59 0.70 -5.60
N ALA A 198 -33.67 1.33 -6.06
CA ALA A 198 -33.99 1.47 -7.47
C ALA A 198 -32.83 2.19 -8.17
N VAL A 199 -32.11 1.44 -9.00
CA VAL A 199 -31.11 1.98 -9.91
C VAL A 199 -31.90 2.70 -11.01
N ALA A 200 -31.66 3.99 -11.17
CA ALA A 200 -32.27 4.80 -12.20
C ALA A 200 -32.03 4.18 -13.61
N PRO A 201 -32.98 4.35 -14.55
CA PRO A 201 -32.79 3.90 -15.92
C PRO A 201 -31.56 4.60 -16.50
N PHE A 202 -30.57 3.81 -16.91
CA PHE A 202 -29.40 4.34 -17.60
C PHE A 202 -29.78 4.62 -19.04
N ASP A 203 -29.44 5.82 -19.53
CA ASP A 203 -29.62 6.14 -20.94
C ASP A 203 -28.90 5.12 -21.83
N ALA A 204 -29.61 4.57 -22.82
CA ALA A 204 -29.08 3.58 -23.76
C ALA A 204 -27.80 4.07 -24.49
N SER A 205 -27.64 5.39 -24.64
CA SER A 205 -26.44 6.04 -25.15
C SER A 205 -25.21 5.79 -24.26
N SER A 206 -25.38 5.79 -22.93
CA SER A 206 -24.30 5.51 -21.98
C SER A 206 -23.86 4.05 -21.99
N LEU A 207 -24.76 3.11 -22.29
CA LEU A 207 -24.43 1.67 -22.39
C LEU A 207 -23.62 1.38 -23.66
N SER A 208 -23.92 2.08 -24.76
CA SER A 208 -23.24 1.91 -26.04
C SER A 208 -21.78 2.39 -26.02
N SER A 209 -21.46 3.39 -25.19
CA SER A 209 -20.07 3.84 -24.99
C SER A 209 -19.22 2.90 -24.15
N MET A 210 -19.83 2.00 -23.35
CA MET A 210 -19.06 1.05 -22.53
C MET A 210 -18.34 0.01 -23.40
N SER A 211 -17.18 -0.42 -22.92
CA SER A 211 -16.45 -1.56 -23.47
C SER A 211 -17.16 -2.88 -23.12
N VAL A 212 -16.87 -3.94 -23.89
CA VAL A 212 -17.38 -5.29 -23.61
C VAL A 212 -16.97 -5.77 -22.21
N ALA A 213 -15.76 -5.42 -21.76
CA ALA A 213 -15.27 -5.81 -20.44
C ALA A 213 -16.08 -5.17 -19.31
N GLU A 214 -16.43 -3.88 -19.44
CA GLU A 214 -17.25 -3.15 -18.46
C GLU A 214 -18.68 -3.68 -18.42
N LEU A 215 -19.28 -3.95 -19.59
CA LEU A 215 -20.62 -4.55 -19.66
C LEU A 215 -20.66 -5.93 -19.00
N ARG A 216 -19.62 -6.76 -19.19
CA ARG A 216 -19.51 -8.06 -18.49
C ARG A 216 -19.25 -7.90 -16.99
N ALA A 217 -18.52 -6.87 -16.57
CA ALA A 217 -18.34 -6.55 -15.15
C ALA A 217 -19.66 -6.13 -14.49
N LYS A 218 -20.47 -5.33 -15.20
CA LYS A 218 -21.82 -4.97 -14.78
C LYS A 218 -22.73 -6.20 -14.67
N ALA A 219 -22.66 -7.11 -15.64
CA ALA A 219 -23.40 -8.38 -15.60
C ALA A 219 -23.05 -9.23 -14.36
N ARG A 220 -21.76 -9.27 -13.99
CA ARG A 220 -21.30 -9.91 -12.74
C ARG A 220 -21.85 -9.22 -11.49
N ALA A 221 -21.87 -7.89 -11.46
CA ALA A 221 -22.40 -7.12 -10.34
C ALA A 221 -23.92 -7.34 -10.16
N GLU A 222 -24.65 -7.53 -11.26
CA GLU A 222 -26.08 -7.88 -11.27
C GLU A 222 -26.34 -9.38 -11.08
N GLN A 223 -25.30 -10.21 -10.95
CA GLN A 223 -25.38 -11.67 -10.82
C GLN A 223 -26.10 -12.36 -12.00
N ARG A 224 -26.07 -11.76 -13.20
CA ARG A 224 -26.55 -12.42 -14.42
C ARG A 224 -25.57 -13.52 -14.82
N THR A 225 -26.07 -14.62 -15.39
CA THR A 225 -25.24 -15.72 -15.92
C THR A 225 -25.31 -15.75 -17.46
N GLY A 226 -24.43 -16.49 -18.13
CA GLY A 226 -24.45 -16.63 -19.60
C GLY A 226 -23.93 -15.44 -20.42
N TYR A 227 -23.64 -14.29 -19.79
CA TYR A 227 -23.16 -13.06 -20.47
C TYR A 227 -21.80 -13.19 -21.17
N SER A 228 -20.99 -14.21 -20.84
CA SER A 228 -19.65 -14.39 -21.43
C SER A 228 -19.68 -14.68 -22.93
N ARG A 229 -20.78 -15.26 -23.43
CA ARG A 229 -20.96 -15.60 -24.85
C ARG A 229 -21.67 -14.49 -25.64
N LEU A 230 -22.16 -13.46 -24.96
CA LEU A 230 -22.90 -12.38 -25.59
C LEU A 230 -21.95 -11.40 -26.29
N THR A 231 -22.39 -10.91 -27.45
CA THR A 231 -21.75 -9.83 -28.20
C THR A 231 -21.99 -8.48 -27.51
N LYS A 232 -21.28 -7.42 -27.92
CA LYS A 232 -21.47 -6.08 -27.33
C LYS A 232 -22.94 -5.61 -27.46
N ALA A 233 -23.55 -5.80 -28.62
CA ALA A 233 -24.94 -5.40 -28.86
C ALA A 233 -25.91 -6.15 -27.95
N GLN A 234 -25.75 -7.48 -27.83
CA GLN A 234 -26.57 -8.32 -26.94
C GLN A 234 -26.36 -7.95 -25.45
N LEU A 235 -25.15 -7.56 -25.06
CA LEU A 235 -24.88 -7.08 -23.72
C LEU A 235 -25.54 -5.72 -23.46
N VAL A 236 -25.59 -4.83 -24.44
CA VAL A 236 -26.31 -3.55 -24.31
C VAL A 236 -27.80 -3.79 -24.20
N GLU A 237 -28.38 -4.62 -25.07
CA GLU A 237 -29.80 -5.01 -25.05
C GLU A 237 -30.20 -5.66 -23.71
N LEU A 238 -29.31 -6.42 -23.10
CA LEU A 238 -29.52 -7.02 -21.78
C LEU A 238 -29.71 -5.97 -20.65
N PHE A 239 -29.17 -4.76 -20.82
CA PHE A 239 -29.21 -3.66 -19.84
C PHE A 239 -30.07 -2.46 -20.25
N SER A 240 -30.57 -2.43 -21.49
CA SER A 240 -31.50 -1.42 -21.99
C SER A 240 -32.91 -1.60 -21.44
#